data_AF-A0A533UAQ6-F1
#
_entry.id   AF-A0A533UAQ6-F1
#
_cell.length_a   1.000
_cell.length_b   1.000
_cell.length_c   1.000
_cell.angle_alpha   90.00
_cell.angle_beta   90.00
_cell.angle_gamma   90.00
#
_symmetry.space_group_name_H-M   'P 1'
#
loop_
_entity.id
_entity.type
_entity.pdbx_description
1 polymer ?
#
loop_
_entity_poly.entity_id
_entity_poly.type
_entity_poly.pdbx_seq_one_letter_code
_entity_poly.pdbx_strand_id
1 'polypeptide(L)'
;MIEKSSRVCFGFVAAVLLFSMISTMPHFASGAISPDLATRLKGNTTGIYYPLYSLSELPQVLAAKQAFPNVPFMVNINPASGPGTAPSTAWTSAITQLKSAGAVVTGYVPTAYGTGRSIANVEGMISSYNQFYPNMLDGIMFDEVSGSCSKFTFYQTISNYARSLGYSYIRANPGSSICQTDVPLFNHIAIYESAGYPSESTLASRTFYPQYSKDVVENI
;
A
#
# COMPACT_ATOMS: atom_id res chain seq x y z
N MET A 1 2.94 43.02 -78.54
CA MET A 1 2.38 41.65 -78.57
C MET A 1 2.53 41.04 -77.19
N ILE A 2 1.45 40.46 -76.71
CA ILE A 2 1.21 39.92 -75.36
C ILE A 2 2.13 38.72 -75.09
N GLU A 3 2.71 38.62 -73.88
CA GLU A 3 2.97 37.40 -73.09
C GLU A 3 3.96 37.76 -71.95
N LYS A 4 3.92 37.23 -70.73
CA LYS A 4 3.02 36.34 -69.97
C LYS A 4 3.49 36.47 -68.52
N SER A 5 2.58 36.75 -67.60
CA SER A 5 2.86 36.77 -66.15
C SER A 5 3.18 35.34 -65.68
N SER A 6 4.28 35.16 -64.94
CA SER A 6 4.46 33.97 -64.11
C SER A 6 4.83 34.42 -62.69
N ARG A 7 3.92 34.12 -61.77
CA ARG A 7 4.09 34.30 -60.32
C ARG A 7 4.90 33.13 -59.80
N VAL A 8 6.05 33.41 -59.21
CA VAL A 8 6.85 32.42 -58.48
C VAL A 8 6.23 32.23 -57.10
N CYS A 9 5.70 31.04 -56.83
CA CYS A 9 5.22 30.63 -55.51
C CYS A 9 6.41 30.49 -54.54
N PHE A 10 6.40 31.27 -53.46
CA PHE A 10 7.24 30.99 -52.30
C PHE A 10 6.64 29.80 -51.53
N GLY A 11 7.30 28.63 -51.63
CA GLY A 11 7.02 27.48 -50.78
C GLY A 11 7.59 27.70 -49.38
N PHE A 12 6.71 27.81 -48.40
CA PHE A 12 7.03 27.76 -46.96
C PHE A 12 7.55 26.36 -46.60
N VAL A 13 8.75 26.27 -46.02
CA VAL A 13 9.15 25.11 -45.21
C VAL A 13 9.37 25.60 -43.79
N ALA A 14 8.31 25.56 -42.98
CA ALA A 14 8.42 25.73 -41.54
C ALA A 14 8.88 24.39 -40.94
N ALA A 15 10.17 24.31 -40.58
CA ALA A 15 10.69 23.19 -39.82
C ALA A 15 10.18 23.30 -38.37
N VAL A 16 9.15 22.52 -38.03
CA VAL A 16 8.69 22.35 -36.65
C VAL A 16 9.64 21.38 -35.96
N LEU A 17 10.58 21.93 -35.18
CA LEU A 17 11.39 21.17 -34.24
C LEU A 17 10.51 20.76 -33.06
N LEU A 18 9.89 19.58 -33.15
CA LEU A 18 9.28 18.90 -32.02
C LEU A 18 10.39 18.40 -31.10
N PHE A 19 10.73 19.18 -30.07
CA PHE A 19 11.41 18.64 -28.90
C PHE A 19 10.46 17.65 -28.23
N SER A 20 10.69 16.36 -28.44
CA SER A 20 10.04 15.32 -27.64
C SER A 20 10.56 15.46 -26.22
N MET A 21 9.78 16.10 -25.35
CA MET A 21 9.90 15.90 -23.91
C MET A 21 9.66 14.41 -23.67
N ILE A 22 10.72 13.63 -23.54
CA ILE A 22 10.64 12.32 -22.91
C ILE A 22 10.34 12.63 -21.44
N SER A 23 9.05 12.84 -21.17
CA SER A 23 8.47 12.63 -19.85
C SER A 23 8.83 11.19 -19.49
N THR A 24 9.80 11.02 -18.59
CA THR A 24 10.04 9.75 -17.94
C THR A 24 8.77 9.43 -17.16
N MET A 25 7.80 8.78 -17.82
CA MET A 25 6.71 8.14 -17.11
C MET A 25 7.37 7.25 -16.07
N PRO A 26 7.06 7.41 -14.78
CA PRO A 26 7.53 6.46 -13.79
C PRO A 26 7.09 5.09 -14.30
N HIS A 27 8.05 4.18 -14.47
CA HIS A 27 7.74 2.77 -14.63
C HIS A 27 6.75 2.43 -13.51
N PHE A 28 5.50 2.12 -13.86
CA PHE A 28 4.58 1.56 -12.90
C PHE A 28 5.27 0.30 -12.38
N ALA A 29 5.76 0.36 -11.14
CA ALA A 29 6.20 -0.83 -10.45
C ALA A 29 5.00 -1.77 -10.48
N SER A 30 5.18 -2.95 -11.07
CA SER A 30 4.19 -4.01 -11.01
C SER A 30 3.71 -4.12 -9.56
N GLY A 31 2.40 -4.14 -9.34
CA GLY A 31 1.81 -4.40 -8.02
C GLY A 31 2.18 -5.78 -7.45
N ALA A 32 2.99 -6.56 -8.16
CA ALA A 32 3.52 -7.83 -7.72
C ALA A 32 4.42 -7.69 -6.48
N ILE A 33 4.26 -8.64 -5.58
CA ILE A 33 5.12 -8.82 -4.42
C ILE A 33 6.54 -9.15 -4.90
N SER A 34 7.53 -8.41 -4.41
CA SER A 34 8.93 -8.68 -4.75
C SER A 34 9.39 -10.04 -4.21
N PRO A 35 10.38 -10.71 -4.83
CA PRO A 35 10.89 -12.00 -4.33
C PRO A 35 11.39 -11.94 -2.87
N ASP A 36 12.01 -10.82 -2.49
CA ASP A 36 12.42 -10.56 -1.11
C ASP A 36 11.22 -10.50 -0.16
N LEU A 37 10.18 -9.74 -0.52
CA LEU A 37 8.97 -9.64 0.28
C LEU A 37 8.24 -10.98 0.37
N ALA A 38 8.15 -11.74 -0.72
CA ALA A 38 7.59 -13.09 -0.73
C ALA A 38 8.34 -14.02 0.24
N THR A 39 9.68 -13.93 0.27
CA THR A 39 10.53 -14.69 1.19
C THR A 39 10.25 -14.34 2.65
N ARG A 40 10.10 -13.04 2.97
CA ARG A 40 9.80 -12.58 4.34
C ARG A 40 8.37 -12.90 4.78
N LEU A 41 7.41 -12.93 3.85
CA LEU A 41 6.02 -13.31 4.11
C LEU A 41 5.86 -14.83 4.34
N LYS A 42 6.71 -15.67 3.72
CA LYS A 42 6.65 -17.14 3.78
C LYS A 42 5.28 -17.72 3.40
N GLY A 43 4.64 -17.14 2.38
CA GLY A 43 3.38 -17.62 1.82
C GLY A 43 2.24 -17.67 2.85
N ASN A 44 1.61 -18.84 3.02
CA ASN A 44 0.45 -19.03 3.91
C ASN A 44 0.83 -19.38 5.36
N THR A 45 2.10 -19.20 5.74
CA THR A 45 2.55 -19.51 7.11
C THR A 45 1.97 -18.49 8.08
N THR A 46 1.40 -18.95 9.20
CA THR A 46 0.97 -18.06 10.28
C THR A 46 2.18 -17.32 10.85
N GLY A 47 2.04 -16.01 11.01
CA GLY A 47 3.07 -15.14 11.56
C GLY A 47 2.55 -14.27 12.70
N ILE A 48 3.37 -13.29 13.09
CA ILE A 48 2.99 -12.25 14.05
C ILE A 48 2.70 -10.95 13.30
N TYR A 49 1.59 -10.33 13.64
CA TYR A 49 1.33 -8.92 13.35
C TYR A 49 1.59 -8.11 14.62
N TYR A 50 2.37 -7.03 14.52
CA TYR A 50 2.68 -6.15 15.64
C TYR A 50 2.40 -4.68 15.26
N PRO A 51 1.42 -4.01 15.90
CA PRO A 51 1.21 -2.57 15.76
C PRO A 51 2.25 -1.80 16.59
N LEU A 52 3.37 -1.42 15.97
CA LEU A 52 4.44 -0.66 16.64
C LEU A 52 4.08 0.82 16.68
N TYR A 53 3.33 1.22 17.69
CA TYR A 53 2.81 2.58 17.84
C TYR A 53 3.68 3.45 18.76
N SER A 54 4.57 2.85 19.54
CA SER A 54 5.62 3.55 20.26
C SER A 54 7.00 2.99 19.94
N LEU A 55 7.97 3.87 19.67
CA LEU A 55 9.37 3.49 19.49
C LEU A 55 9.98 2.85 20.75
N SER A 56 9.39 3.05 21.94
CA SER A 56 9.83 2.37 23.16
C SER A 56 9.64 0.85 23.11
N GLU A 57 8.78 0.36 22.23
CA GLU A 57 8.51 -1.07 22.04
C GLU A 57 9.45 -1.72 21.01
N LEU A 58 10.23 -0.94 20.26
CA LEU A 58 11.13 -1.47 19.23
C LEU A 58 12.10 -2.54 19.76
N PRO A 59 12.74 -2.40 20.95
CA PRO A 59 13.69 -3.40 21.44
C PRO A 59 13.06 -4.80 21.61
N GLN A 60 11.84 -4.89 22.14
CA GLN A 60 11.16 -6.18 22.33
C GLN A 60 10.72 -6.81 21.00
N VAL A 61 10.30 -5.99 20.03
CA VAL A 61 9.93 -6.48 18.69
C VAL A 61 11.15 -7.05 17.97
N LEU A 62 12.29 -6.35 18.03
CA LEU A 62 13.54 -6.83 17.44
C LEU A 62 14.04 -8.10 18.12
N ALA A 63 14.02 -8.15 19.45
CA ALA A 63 14.42 -9.34 20.22
C ALA A 63 13.56 -10.56 19.84
N ALA A 64 12.24 -10.39 19.72
CA ALA A 64 11.34 -11.46 19.30
C ALA A 64 11.64 -11.93 17.86
N LYS A 65 11.82 -11.01 16.91
CA LYS A 65 12.16 -11.36 15.52
C LYS A 65 13.49 -12.12 15.42
N GLN A 66 14.49 -11.71 16.21
CA GLN A 66 15.82 -12.34 16.25
C GLN A 66 15.78 -13.73 16.88
N ALA A 67 15.01 -13.93 17.95
CA ALA A 67 14.83 -15.23 18.59
C ALA A 67 14.07 -16.22 17.69
N PHE A 68 13.15 -15.71 16.85
CA PHE A 68 12.34 -16.51 15.93
C PHE A 68 12.55 -16.07 14.47
N PRO A 69 13.77 -16.27 13.90
CA PRO A 69 14.13 -15.73 12.60
C PRO A 69 13.26 -16.28 11.48
N ASN A 70 12.66 -17.45 11.68
CA ASN A 70 11.81 -18.12 10.71
C ASN A 70 10.32 -17.79 10.80
N VAL A 71 9.86 -17.05 11.81
CA VAL A 71 8.46 -16.65 11.91
C VAL A 71 8.25 -15.37 11.09
N PRO A 72 7.28 -15.33 10.15
CA PRO A 72 6.91 -14.10 9.46
C PRO A 72 6.47 -13.04 10.47
N PHE A 73 6.96 -11.83 10.32
CA PHE A 73 6.72 -10.74 11.27
C PHE A 73 6.33 -9.51 10.48
N MET A 74 5.09 -9.07 10.65
CA MET A 74 4.53 -7.88 10.02
C MET A 74 4.43 -6.78 11.07
N VAL A 75 5.21 -5.72 10.91
CA VAL A 75 5.29 -4.62 11.86
C VAL A 75 4.70 -3.37 11.21
N ASN A 76 3.62 -2.86 11.80
CA ASN A 76 2.95 -1.66 11.32
C ASN A 76 3.42 -0.44 12.12
N ILE A 77 4.11 0.49 11.46
CA ILE A 77 4.57 1.72 12.10
C ILE A 77 3.46 2.77 12.10
N ASN A 78 3.44 3.58 13.14
CA ASN A 78 2.50 4.69 13.26
C ASN A 78 3.17 5.93 13.88
N PRO A 79 3.91 6.74 13.08
CA PRO A 79 4.60 7.91 13.61
C PRO A 79 3.71 8.92 14.35
N ALA A 80 2.52 9.23 13.83
CA ALA A 80 1.62 10.21 14.43
C ALA A 80 0.16 10.03 13.94
N SER A 81 -0.43 8.85 14.17
CA SER A 81 -1.73 8.46 13.58
C SER A 81 -1.72 8.59 12.05
N GLY A 82 -0.61 8.12 11.45
CA GLY A 82 -0.20 8.45 10.09
C GLY A 82 1.30 8.73 9.98
N PRO A 83 1.77 9.24 8.83
CA PRO A 83 3.18 9.45 8.53
C PRO A 83 3.85 10.57 9.34
N GLY A 84 3.07 11.42 10.01
CA GLY A 84 3.54 12.69 10.57
C GLY A 84 3.58 13.82 9.53
N THR A 85 4.21 14.94 9.90
CA THR A 85 4.32 16.13 9.04
C THR A 85 5.69 16.27 8.35
N ALA A 86 6.68 15.47 8.76
CA ALA A 86 8.03 15.46 8.24
C ALA A 86 8.69 14.08 8.51
N PRO A 87 9.75 13.71 7.77
CA PRO A 87 10.50 12.49 8.05
C PRO A 87 11.13 12.53 9.44
N SER A 88 11.10 11.40 10.15
CA SER A 88 11.71 11.26 11.47
C SER A 88 12.91 10.31 11.41
N THR A 89 14.08 10.80 11.82
CA THR A 89 15.31 10.00 11.87
C THR A 89 15.18 8.79 12.80
N ALA A 90 14.40 8.91 13.87
CA ALA A 90 14.14 7.81 14.81
C ALA A 90 13.32 6.70 14.13
N TRP A 91 12.28 7.07 13.37
CA TRP A 91 11.50 6.10 12.59
C TRP A 91 12.31 5.51 11.43
N THR A 92 13.12 6.31 10.73
CA THR A 92 14.06 5.82 9.70
C THR A 92 14.99 4.75 10.26
N SER A 93 15.56 4.99 11.46
CA SER A 93 16.41 4.01 12.16
C SER A 93 15.63 2.75 12.54
N ALA A 94 14.43 2.90 13.08
CA ALA A 94 13.58 1.77 13.45
C ALA A 94 13.20 0.89 12.25
N ILE A 95 12.77 1.50 11.14
CA ILE A 95 12.43 0.79 9.90
C ILE A 95 13.65 0.03 9.38
N THR A 96 14.83 0.67 9.38
CA THR A 96 16.08 0.03 8.93
C THR A 96 16.42 -1.20 9.76
N GLN A 97 16.28 -1.12 11.09
CA GLN A 97 16.55 -2.24 11.99
C GLN A 97 15.54 -3.39 11.78
N LEU A 98 14.25 -3.06 11.65
CA LEU A 98 13.19 -4.03 11.39
C LEU A 98 13.41 -4.76 10.06
N LYS A 99 13.72 -4.01 9.00
CA LYS A 99 14.01 -4.55 7.66
C LYS A 99 15.26 -5.43 7.67
N SER A 100 16.32 -5.01 8.35
CA SER A 100 17.54 -5.81 8.54
C SER A 100 17.29 -7.10 9.31
N ALA A 101 16.33 -7.10 10.24
CA ALA A 101 15.90 -8.31 10.96
C ALA A 101 14.96 -9.21 10.13
N GLY A 102 14.63 -8.82 8.89
CA GLY A 102 13.75 -9.56 8.00
C GLY A 102 12.26 -9.39 8.28
N ALA A 103 11.85 -8.35 9.01
CA ALA A 103 10.44 -8.02 9.17
C ALA A 103 9.84 -7.42 7.89
N VAL A 104 8.53 -7.60 7.69
CA VAL A 104 7.71 -6.85 6.73
C VAL A 104 7.22 -5.59 7.43
N VAL A 105 7.46 -4.42 6.85
CA VAL A 105 7.14 -3.14 7.49
C VAL A 105 6.08 -2.39 6.69
N THR A 106 4.98 -2.01 7.34
CA THR A 106 3.88 -1.23 6.74
C THR A 106 3.66 0.10 7.43
N GLY A 107 3.15 1.10 6.70
CA GLY A 107 2.71 2.37 7.27
C GLY A 107 1.21 2.37 7.60
N TYR A 108 0.85 2.85 8.79
CA TYR A 108 -0.54 3.02 9.24
C TYR A 108 -1.24 4.19 8.53
N VAL A 109 -2.42 3.96 7.95
CA VAL A 109 -3.28 4.97 7.32
C VAL A 109 -4.74 4.78 7.75
N PRO A 110 -5.32 5.68 8.56
CA PRO A 110 -6.73 5.58 8.97
C PRO A 110 -7.66 6.02 7.84
N THR A 111 -8.70 5.25 7.58
CA THR A 111 -9.65 5.52 6.47
C THR A 111 -10.96 6.12 6.92
N ALA A 112 -11.22 6.20 8.23
CA ALA A 112 -12.49 6.66 8.80
C ALA A 112 -13.70 6.02 8.10
N TYR A 113 -13.66 4.70 7.90
CA TYR A 113 -14.71 3.88 7.29
C TYR A 113 -15.12 4.31 5.87
N GLY A 114 -14.24 5.02 5.15
CA GLY A 114 -14.52 5.54 3.82
C GLY A 114 -15.65 6.58 3.77
N THR A 115 -16.00 7.17 4.92
CA THR A 115 -17.02 8.24 5.05
C THR A 115 -16.43 9.49 5.68
N GLY A 116 -15.59 9.34 6.70
CA GLY A 116 -15.02 10.47 7.46
C GLY A 116 -13.76 11.07 6.83
N ARG A 117 -13.24 10.47 5.75
CA ARG A 117 -12.01 10.92 5.07
C ARG A 117 -12.18 10.82 3.56
N SER A 118 -11.72 11.84 2.84
CA SER A 118 -11.73 11.83 1.37
C SER A 118 -10.60 10.96 0.81
N ILE A 119 -10.77 10.47 -0.42
CA ILE A 119 -9.73 9.73 -1.16
C ILE A 119 -8.44 10.54 -1.21
N ALA A 120 -8.50 11.80 -1.63
CA ALA A 120 -7.33 12.67 -1.74
C ALA A 120 -6.59 12.84 -0.41
N ASN A 121 -7.29 12.84 0.72
CA ASN A 121 -6.64 12.91 2.03
C ASN A 121 -5.91 11.60 2.37
N VAL A 122 -6.50 10.43 2.09
CA VAL A 122 -5.86 9.12 2.27
C VAL A 122 -4.64 8.99 1.35
N GLU A 123 -4.78 9.32 0.06
CA GLU A 123 -3.69 9.32 -0.92
C GLU A 123 -2.55 10.26 -0.50
N GLY A 124 -2.88 11.43 0.05
CA GLY A 124 -1.90 12.35 0.63
C GLY A 124 -1.05 11.71 1.72
N MET A 125 -1.66 10.94 2.63
CA MET A 125 -0.91 10.22 3.67
C MET A 125 -0.01 9.13 3.11
N ILE A 126 -0.50 8.36 2.12
CA ILE A 126 0.29 7.33 1.43
C ILE A 126 1.49 7.97 0.72
N SER A 127 1.27 9.10 0.03
CA SER A 127 2.31 9.91 -0.60
C SER A 127 3.34 10.40 0.40
N SER A 128 2.92 10.90 1.56
CA SER A 128 3.85 11.35 2.61
C SER A 128 4.71 10.21 3.13
N TYR A 129 4.18 8.99 3.32
CA TYR A 129 5.04 7.84 3.63
C TYR A 129 6.10 7.59 2.56
N ASN A 130 5.71 7.67 1.27
CA ASN A 130 6.63 7.44 0.16
C ASN A 130 7.71 8.53 0.07
N GLN A 131 7.35 9.77 0.37
CA GLN A 131 8.29 10.90 0.41
C GLN A 131 9.23 10.83 1.62
N PHE A 132 8.71 10.47 2.80
CA PHE A 132 9.47 10.51 4.05
C PHE A 132 10.37 9.28 4.22
N TYR A 133 9.95 8.12 3.68
CA TYR A 133 10.64 6.84 3.82
C TYR A 133 10.73 6.11 2.46
N PRO A 134 11.36 6.73 1.44
CA PRO A 134 11.35 6.22 0.07
C PRO A 134 11.94 4.82 -0.01
N ASN A 135 11.17 3.87 -0.57
CA ASN A 135 11.53 2.46 -0.72
C ASN A 135 11.85 1.71 0.59
N MET A 136 11.48 2.25 1.75
CA MET A 136 11.78 1.61 3.05
C MET A 136 10.63 0.72 3.56
N LEU A 137 9.40 0.98 3.11
CA LEU A 137 8.21 0.24 3.52
C LEU A 137 7.82 -0.77 2.44
N ASP A 138 7.25 -1.89 2.88
CA ASP A 138 6.74 -2.95 2.01
C ASP A 138 5.29 -2.73 1.59
N GLY A 139 4.59 -1.86 2.32
CA GLY A 139 3.15 -1.85 2.27
C GLY A 139 2.46 -0.76 3.08
N ILE A 140 1.15 -0.74 2.96
CA ILE A 140 0.25 0.14 3.71
C ILE A 140 -0.74 -0.72 4.50
N MET A 141 -1.01 -0.31 5.72
CA MET A 141 -2.09 -0.83 6.52
C MET A 141 -3.20 0.23 6.61
N PHE A 142 -4.36 -0.09 6.05
CA PHE A 142 -5.56 0.70 6.18
C PHE A 142 -6.30 0.34 7.46
N ASP A 143 -6.47 1.30 8.35
CA ASP A 143 -7.28 1.15 9.56
C ASP A 143 -8.69 1.72 9.39
N GLU A 144 -9.57 1.36 10.32
CA GLU A 144 -10.97 1.79 10.33
C GLU A 144 -11.66 1.43 9.02
N VAL A 145 -11.42 0.22 8.50
CA VAL A 145 -11.99 -0.23 7.23
C VAL A 145 -13.46 -0.58 7.41
N SER A 146 -14.31 -0.09 6.51
CA SER A 146 -15.75 -0.37 6.54
C SER A 146 -16.02 -1.84 6.20
N GLY A 147 -16.97 -2.46 6.91
CA GLY A 147 -17.55 -3.73 6.51
C GLY A 147 -18.59 -3.63 5.38
N SER A 148 -18.94 -2.42 4.92
CA SER A 148 -20.01 -2.18 3.94
C SER A 148 -19.53 -2.31 2.50
N CYS A 149 -20.28 -3.07 1.69
CA CYS A 149 -20.03 -3.21 0.24
C CYS A 149 -20.17 -1.90 -0.54
N SER A 150 -20.83 -0.88 0.04
CA SER A 150 -20.96 0.44 -0.60
C SER A 150 -19.66 1.24 -0.68
N LYS A 151 -18.56 0.72 -0.09
CA LYS A 151 -17.25 1.36 -0.06
C LYS A 151 -16.21 0.73 -0.99
N PHE A 152 -16.60 -0.23 -1.82
CA PHE A 152 -15.72 -0.89 -2.78
C PHE A 152 -14.89 0.11 -3.60
N THR A 153 -15.54 1.08 -4.27
CA THR A 153 -14.83 2.07 -5.12
C THR A 153 -13.81 2.87 -4.32
N PHE A 154 -14.14 3.26 -3.09
CA PHE A 154 -13.21 4.00 -2.22
C PHE A 154 -11.96 3.16 -1.93
N TYR A 155 -12.15 1.92 -1.48
CA TYR A 155 -11.03 1.03 -1.12
C TYR A 155 -10.23 0.58 -2.34
N GLN A 156 -10.88 0.38 -3.48
CA GLN A 156 -10.21 0.08 -4.74
C GLN A 156 -9.29 1.23 -5.15
N THR A 157 -9.78 2.47 -5.15
CA THR A 157 -8.98 3.63 -5.53
C THR A 157 -7.72 3.78 -4.67
N ILE A 158 -7.85 3.77 -3.34
CA ILE A 158 -6.69 3.97 -2.45
C ILE A 158 -5.71 2.80 -2.46
N SER A 159 -6.20 1.58 -2.69
CA SER A 159 -5.33 0.40 -2.79
C SER A 159 -4.56 0.40 -4.11
N ASN A 160 -5.20 0.80 -5.21
CA ASN A 160 -4.54 0.98 -6.51
C ASN A 160 -3.51 2.12 -6.44
N TYR A 161 -3.84 3.21 -5.76
CA TYR A 161 -2.90 4.31 -5.53
C TYR A 161 -1.66 3.86 -4.75
N ALA A 162 -1.84 3.14 -3.63
CA ALA A 162 -0.72 2.59 -2.86
C ALA A 162 0.17 1.67 -3.72
N ARG A 163 -0.44 0.77 -4.51
CA ARG A 163 0.29 -0.12 -5.43
C ARG A 163 1.05 0.65 -6.50
N SER A 164 0.48 1.74 -7.03
CA SER A 164 1.17 2.59 -8.02
C SER A 164 2.46 3.22 -7.49
N LEU A 165 2.58 3.37 -6.17
CA LEU A 165 3.78 3.86 -5.48
C LEU A 165 4.75 2.74 -5.05
N GLY A 166 4.49 1.49 -5.44
CA GLY A 166 5.32 0.33 -5.13
C GLY A 166 4.95 -0.40 -3.84
N TYR A 167 3.89 0.01 -3.13
CA TYR A 167 3.40 -0.70 -1.96
C TYR A 167 2.58 -1.93 -2.37
N SER A 168 3.25 -3.08 -2.46
CA SER A 168 2.64 -4.34 -2.93
C SER A 168 1.92 -5.13 -1.84
N TYR A 169 2.15 -4.81 -0.55
CA TYR A 169 1.46 -5.44 0.57
C TYR A 169 0.44 -4.51 1.24
N ILE A 170 -0.84 -4.71 0.96
CA ILE A 170 -1.92 -3.91 1.55
C ILE A 170 -2.65 -4.73 2.62
N ARG A 171 -2.64 -4.24 3.86
CA ARG A 171 -3.40 -4.82 4.97
C ARG A 171 -4.64 -3.97 5.24
N ALA A 172 -5.79 -4.61 5.48
CA ALA A 172 -7.00 -3.95 5.96
C ALA A 172 -7.30 -4.33 7.41
N ASN A 173 -7.80 -3.38 8.19
CA ASN A 173 -8.35 -3.64 9.52
C ASN A 173 -9.78 -3.09 9.65
N PRO A 174 -10.77 -3.94 9.43
CA PRO A 174 -12.15 -3.67 9.82
C PRO A 174 -12.46 -4.04 11.28
N GLY A 175 -11.58 -4.77 11.99
CA GLY A 175 -11.84 -5.35 13.32
C GLY A 175 -13.02 -6.33 13.37
N SER A 176 -13.63 -6.62 12.20
CA SER A 176 -14.93 -7.26 12.00
C SER A 176 -15.04 -7.88 10.61
N SER A 177 -16.23 -8.34 10.21
CA SER A 177 -16.45 -8.79 8.82
C SER A 177 -16.21 -7.64 7.84
N ILE A 178 -15.61 -7.96 6.70
CA ILE A 178 -15.50 -7.05 5.54
C ILE A 178 -16.53 -7.44 4.49
N CYS A 179 -16.84 -6.58 3.51
CA CYS A 179 -17.60 -7.01 2.36
C CYS A 179 -16.79 -8.01 1.50
N GLN A 180 -17.42 -9.08 1.03
CA GLN A 180 -16.74 -10.13 0.24
C GLN A 180 -16.09 -9.58 -1.04
N THR A 181 -16.71 -8.59 -1.69
CA THR A 181 -16.16 -7.96 -2.91
C THR A 181 -14.88 -7.18 -2.65
N ASP A 182 -14.65 -6.73 -1.41
CA ASP A 182 -13.49 -5.92 -1.05
C ASP A 182 -12.27 -6.78 -0.71
N VAL A 183 -12.47 -8.07 -0.40
CA VAL A 183 -11.39 -8.99 -0.01
C VAL A 183 -10.22 -8.97 -0.99
N PRO A 184 -10.44 -9.09 -2.32
CA PRO A 184 -9.32 -9.16 -3.25
C PRO A 184 -8.52 -7.86 -3.39
N LEU A 185 -9.00 -6.76 -2.80
CA LEU A 185 -8.28 -5.48 -2.76
C LEU A 185 -7.11 -5.51 -1.77
N PHE A 186 -7.08 -6.48 -0.85
CA PHE A 186 -6.14 -6.56 0.26
C PHE A 186 -5.39 -7.90 0.28
N ASN A 187 -4.17 -7.89 0.80
CA ASN A 187 -3.34 -9.08 1.00
C ASN A 187 -3.57 -9.75 2.36
N HIS A 188 -3.98 -8.98 3.37
CA HIS A 188 -4.23 -9.46 4.73
C HIS A 188 -5.32 -8.62 5.40
N ILE A 189 -6.24 -9.27 6.11
CA ILE A 189 -7.43 -8.63 6.67
C ILE A 189 -7.57 -9.02 8.14
N ALA A 190 -7.60 -8.04 9.04
CA ALA A 190 -7.90 -8.25 10.45
C ALA A 190 -9.41 -8.30 10.71
N ILE A 191 -9.93 -9.51 10.80
CA ILE A 191 -11.37 -9.77 10.99
C ILE A 191 -11.81 -9.78 12.47
N TYR A 192 -10.88 -9.63 13.41
CA TYR A 192 -11.15 -9.60 14.84
C TYR A 192 -10.15 -8.69 15.54
N GLU A 193 -10.68 -7.74 16.31
CA GLU A 193 -9.89 -6.81 17.11
C GLU A 193 -10.68 -6.49 18.39
N SER A 194 -10.53 -7.34 19.39
CA SER A 194 -11.19 -7.20 20.69
C SER A 194 -10.36 -7.91 21.76
N ALA A 195 -10.67 -7.66 23.04
CA ALA A 195 -10.02 -8.37 24.13
C ALA A 195 -10.27 -9.88 24.06
N GLY A 196 -9.25 -10.69 24.39
CA GLY A 196 -9.34 -12.15 24.38
C GLY A 196 -9.31 -12.78 22.98
N TYR A 197 -9.53 -14.09 22.93
CA TYR A 197 -9.56 -14.84 21.67
C TYR A 197 -10.98 -14.88 21.08
N PRO A 198 -11.13 -14.82 19.75
CA PRO A 198 -12.43 -15.02 19.11
C PRO A 198 -12.93 -16.45 19.35
N SER A 199 -14.25 -16.61 19.46
CA SER A 199 -14.87 -17.94 19.36
C SER A 199 -14.72 -18.49 17.94
N GLU A 200 -14.76 -19.82 17.79
CA GLU A 200 -14.81 -20.46 16.47
C GLU A 200 -16.00 -19.96 15.64
N SER A 201 -17.16 -19.72 16.27
CA SER A 201 -18.33 -19.15 15.59
C SER A 201 -18.10 -17.73 15.06
N THR A 202 -17.32 -16.92 15.77
CA THR A 202 -16.92 -15.58 15.31
C THR A 202 -16.00 -15.71 14.09
N LEU A 203 -15.02 -16.60 14.15
CA LEU A 203 -14.13 -16.84 13.00
C LEU A 203 -14.92 -17.34 11.79
N ALA A 204 -15.80 -18.32 11.97
CA ALA A 204 -16.61 -18.89 10.89
C ALA A 204 -17.56 -17.88 10.23
N SER A 205 -18.13 -16.94 10.99
CA SER A 205 -19.06 -15.93 10.47
C SER A 205 -18.37 -14.73 9.79
N ARG A 206 -17.11 -14.46 10.15
CA ARG A 206 -16.32 -13.34 9.60
C ARG A 206 -15.35 -13.76 8.51
N THR A 207 -15.13 -15.06 8.37
CA THR A 207 -14.42 -15.63 7.23
C THR A 207 -15.44 -16.01 6.17
N PHE A 208 -15.23 -15.57 4.93
CA PHE A 208 -15.94 -16.09 3.77
C PHE A 208 -15.45 -17.50 3.39
N TYR A 209 -14.91 -18.29 4.33
CA TYR A 209 -14.39 -19.62 4.05
C TYR A 209 -15.52 -20.56 3.58
N PRO A 210 -15.35 -21.33 2.49
CA PRO A 210 -14.15 -21.48 1.66
C PRO A 210 -14.07 -20.53 0.44
N GLN A 211 -14.98 -19.57 0.30
CA GLN A 211 -15.16 -18.67 -0.85
C GLN A 211 -14.14 -17.53 -1.03
N TYR A 212 -13.06 -17.47 -0.24
CA TYR A 212 -11.99 -16.53 -0.54
C TYR A 212 -11.27 -16.99 -1.81
N SER A 213 -11.48 -16.29 -2.93
CA SER A 213 -10.55 -16.40 -4.04
C SER A 213 -9.16 -15.99 -3.55
N LYS A 214 -8.17 -16.82 -3.85
CA LYS A 214 -6.75 -16.50 -3.62
C LYS A 214 -6.15 -15.72 -4.79
N ASP A 215 -6.96 -15.44 -5.81
CA ASP A 215 -6.53 -14.68 -6.97
C ASP A 215 -6.41 -13.22 -6.54
N VAL A 216 -5.20 -12.68 -6.63
CA VAL A 216 -5.00 -11.23 -6.63
C VAL A 216 -5.80 -10.70 -7.81
N VAL A 217 -6.59 -9.64 -7.64
CA VAL A 217 -7.20 -8.95 -8.78
C VAL A 217 -6.07 -8.25 -9.51
N GLU A 218 -5.46 -8.94 -10.47
CA GLU A 218 -4.33 -8.42 -11.22
C GLU A 218 -4.72 -7.38 -12.28
N ASN A 219 -6.02 -7.13 -12.50
CA ASN A 219 -6.48 -6.32 -13.64
C ASN A 219 -7.78 -5.52 -13.37
N ILE A 220 -7.78 -4.55 -12.44
CA ILE A 220 -8.76 -3.45 -12.45
C ILE A 220 -8.07 -2.10 -12.27
#